data_AF-A0AAE0QUB3-F1
#
_entry.id   AF-A0AAE0QUB3-F1
#
_cell.length_a   1.000
_cell.length_b   1.000
_cell.length_c   1.000
_cell.angle_alpha   90.00
_cell.angle_beta   90.00
_cell.angle_gamma   90.00
#
_symmetry.space_group_name_H-M   'P 1'
#
loop_
_entity.id
_entity.type
_entity.pdbx_description
1 polymer ?
#
loop_
_entity_poly.entity_id
_entity_poly.type
_entity_poly.pdbx_seq_one_letter_code
_entity_poly.pdbx_strand_id
1 'polypeptide(L)'
;MADKTAPRCQLRLEWVHGYRGHQCRNNLYYTAGKEIVYFVAGVGVVYNTREHTQKFYLGHNDDIIRMYSRNAPTIPRISSGSTNKDKAITEHE
;
A
#
# COMPACT_ATOMS: atom_id res chain seq x y z
N MET A 1 33.88 -22.06 -4.87
CA MET A 1 32.43 -22.30 -4.74
C MET A 1 31.87 -21.17 -3.90
N ALA A 2 30.92 -20.39 -4.42
CA ALA A 2 30.30 -19.33 -3.62
C ALA A 2 29.36 -19.98 -2.59
N ASP A 3 29.54 -19.61 -1.33
CA ASP A 3 28.70 -20.06 -0.23
C ASP A 3 27.24 -19.67 -0.50
N LYS A 4 26.32 -20.64 -0.49
CA LYS A 4 24.90 -20.47 -0.83
C LYS A 4 24.04 -20.13 0.39
N THR A 5 24.64 -19.69 1.48
CA THR A 5 23.91 -19.23 2.66
C THR A 5 23.21 -17.89 2.41
N ALA A 6 21.97 -17.77 2.88
CA ALA A 6 21.23 -16.52 2.81
C ALA A 6 21.99 -15.41 3.56
N PRO A 7 22.01 -14.18 3.03
CA PRO A 7 22.64 -13.05 3.72
C PRO A 7 21.97 -12.81 5.08
N ARG A 8 22.76 -12.44 6.10
CA ARG A 8 22.26 -12.19 7.47
C ARG A 8 21.48 -10.88 7.61
N CYS A 9 21.41 -10.08 6.56
CA CYS A 9 20.69 -8.81 6.52
C CYS A 9 19.31 -8.97 5.88
N GLN A 10 18.37 -8.13 6.33
CA GLN A 10 17.02 -8.06 5.78
C GLN A 10 16.84 -6.72 5.08
N LEU A 11 16.11 -6.72 3.96
CA LEU A 11 15.72 -5.51 3.27
C LEU A 11 14.34 -5.07 3.78
N ARG A 12 14.19 -3.77 4.01
CA ARG A 12 12.90 -3.16 4.34
C ARG A 12 12.60 -2.08 3.30
N LEU A 13 11.36 -2.03 2.86
CA LEU A 13 10.90 -0.98 1.96
C LEU A 13 11.02 0.38 2.66
N GLU A 14 11.81 1.28 2.07
CA GLU A 14 12.04 2.63 2.59
C GLU A 14 11.09 3.65 1.95
N TRP A 15 10.97 3.59 0.61
CA TRP A 15 10.15 4.53 -0.13
C TRP A 15 9.59 3.90 -1.41
N VAL A 16 8.37 4.27 -1.76
CA VAL A 16 7.77 3.96 -3.06
C VAL A 16 7.78 5.22 -3.90
N HIS A 17 8.59 5.20 -4.96
CA HIS A 17 8.61 6.25 -5.96
C HIS A 17 7.67 5.90 -7.12
N GLY A 18 6.84 6.86 -7.51
CA GLY A 18 5.95 6.74 -8.65
C GLY A 18 4.48 6.50 -8.28
N TYR A 19 3.62 6.71 -9.28
CA TYR A 19 2.18 6.57 -9.18
C TYR A 19 1.66 5.94 -10.47
N ARG A 20 0.85 4.88 -10.36
CA ARG A 20 0.28 4.19 -11.52
C ARG A 20 -0.98 4.92 -11.99
N GLY A 21 -0.80 5.98 -12.78
CA GLY A 21 -1.92 6.79 -13.31
C GLY A 21 -2.52 6.32 -14.64
N HIS A 22 -1.76 5.55 -15.44
CA HIS A 22 -2.11 5.31 -16.85
C HIS A 22 -3.26 4.29 -17.06
N GLN A 23 -3.50 3.38 -16.11
CA GLN A 23 -4.48 2.29 -16.26
C GLN A 23 -5.32 2.03 -15.00
N CYS A 24 -5.24 2.90 -13.99
CA CYS A 24 -5.99 2.76 -12.76
C CYS A 24 -7.00 3.90 -12.62
N ARG A 25 -8.24 3.55 -12.27
CA ARG A 25 -9.28 4.49 -11.83
C ARG A 25 -9.53 4.24 -10.34
N ASN A 26 -9.89 5.28 -9.59
CA ASN A 26 -10.20 5.17 -8.15
C ASN A 26 -9.04 4.57 -7.33
N ASN A 27 -7.87 5.19 -7.45
CA ASN A 27 -6.60 4.73 -6.88
C ASN A 27 -5.88 5.80 -6.05
N LEU A 28 -6.55 6.92 -5.77
CA LEU A 28 -6.04 8.01 -4.95
C LEU A 28 -7.17 8.53 -4.05
N TYR A 29 -6.93 8.58 -2.75
CA TYR A 29 -7.90 9.02 -1.75
C TYR A 29 -7.23 9.87 -0.68
N TYR A 30 -8.00 10.75 -0.06
CA TYR A 30 -7.58 11.48 1.15
C TYR A 30 -8.23 10.85 2.38
N THR A 31 -7.44 10.61 3.42
CA THR A 31 -7.98 10.23 4.75
C THR A 31 -8.53 11.48 5.46
N ALA A 32 -9.32 11.27 6.52
CA ALA A 32 -9.74 12.35 7.41
C ALA A 32 -8.55 13.10 8.04
N GLY A 33 -7.41 12.42 8.18
CA GLY A 33 -6.13 12.99 8.64
C GLY A 33 -5.37 13.81 7.60
N LYS A 34 -5.93 14.02 6.39
CA LYS A 34 -5.26 14.64 5.23
C LYS A 34 -4.03 13.86 4.74
N GLU A 35 -3.99 12.57 4.99
CA GLU A 35 -3.00 11.68 4.40
C GLU A 35 -3.47 11.23 3.01
N ILE A 36 -2.52 10.97 2.12
CA ILE A 36 -2.76 10.55 0.75
C ILE A 36 -2.64 9.03 0.68
N VAL A 37 -3.70 8.36 0.24
CA VAL A 37 -3.72 6.91 0.08
C VAL A 37 -3.76 6.55 -1.40
N TYR A 38 -2.82 5.73 -1.84
CA TYR A 38 -2.75 5.21 -3.20
C TYR A 38 -2.11 3.83 -3.23
N PHE A 39 -2.07 3.20 -4.40
CA PHE A 39 -1.36 1.94 -4.58
C PHE A 39 -0.44 1.97 -5.79
N VAL A 40 0.62 1.15 -5.73
CA VAL A 40 1.56 0.90 -6.83
C VAL A 40 1.90 -0.58 -6.82
N ALA A 41 1.72 -1.25 -7.97
CA ALA A 41 1.83 -2.71 -8.06
C ALA A 41 0.96 -3.40 -6.98
N GLY A 42 1.51 -4.32 -6.20
CA GLY A 42 0.84 -4.96 -5.05
C GLY A 42 0.93 -4.19 -3.72
N VAL A 43 1.42 -2.95 -3.71
CA VAL A 43 1.70 -2.20 -2.47
C VAL A 43 0.67 -1.09 -2.26
N GLY A 44 -0.01 -1.12 -1.11
CA GLY A 44 -0.80 0.03 -0.63
C GLY A 44 0.11 1.03 0.08
N VAL A 45 -0.01 2.32 -0.24
CA VAL A 45 0.80 3.41 0.30
C VAL A 45 -0.12 4.42 0.97
N VAL A 46 0.16 4.72 2.24
CA VAL A 46 -0.40 5.88 2.95
C VAL A 46 0.73 6.88 3.17
N TYR A 47 0.65 8.01 2.49
CA TYR A 47 1.63 9.07 2.51
C TYR A 47 1.15 10.25 3.37
N ASN A 48 1.87 10.54 4.43
CA ASN A 48 1.66 11.73 5.26
C ASN A 48 2.51 12.88 4.72
N THR A 49 1.84 13.89 4.17
CA THR A 49 2.50 15.08 3.57
C THR A 49 3.12 16.01 4.60
N ARG A 50 2.71 15.96 5.87
CA ARG A 50 3.21 16.85 6.93
C ARG A 50 4.54 16.35 7.49
N GLU A 51 4.60 15.06 7.78
CA GLU A 51 5.79 14.42 8.36
C GLU A 51 6.72 13.86 7.28
N HIS A 52 6.28 13.88 6.02
CA HIS A 52 6.99 13.27 4.90
C HIS A 52 7.31 11.78 5.14
N THR A 53 6.32 11.05 5.64
CA THR A 53 6.44 9.63 5.97
C THR A 53 5.50 8.78 5.11
N GLN A 54 5.96 7.57 4.75
CA GLN A 54 5.16 6.59 4.03
C GLN A 54 4.94 5.34 4.89
N LYS A 55 3.71 4.86 4.94
CA LYS A 55 3.33 3.56 5.49
C LYS A 55 2.99 2.62 4.34
N PHE A 56 3.47 1.38 4.42
CA PHE A 56 3.33 0.38 3.37
C PHE A 56 2.47 -0.79 3.81
N TYR A 57 1.56 -1.21 2.94
CA TYR A 57 0.74 -2.40 3.09
C TYR A 57 1.12 -3.43 2.02
N LEU A 58 1.82 -4.48 2.44
CA LEU A 58 2.40 -5.53 1.59
C LEU A 58 1.58 -6.83 1.60
N GLY A 59 0.29 -6.76 1.92
CA GLY A 59 -0.56 -7.95 2.09
C GLY A 59 -0.97 -8.65 0.78
N HIS A 60 -0.78 -7.99 -0.36
CA HIS A 60 -1.15 -8.51 -1.68
C HIS A 60 0.03 -9.25 -2.31
N ASN A 61 -0.27 -10.41 -2.87
CA ASN A 61 0.71 -11.24 -3.60
C ASN A 61 0.70 -10.95 -5.10
N ASP A 62 -0.19 -10.08 -5.57
CA ASP A 62 -0.41 -9.72 -6.97
C ASP A 62 -0.81 -8.23 -7.05
N ASP A 63 -0.81 -7.66 -8.26
CA ASP A 63 -1.09 -6.26 -8.49
C ASP A 63 -2.47 -5.84 -7.96
N ILE A 64 -2.50 -4.75 -7.19
CA ILE A 64 -3.73 -4.10 -6.78
C ILE A 64 -4.35 -3.46 -8.03
N ILE A 65 -5.61 -3.80 -8.30
CA ILE A 65 -6.36 -3.30 -9.45
C ILE A 65 -7.36 -2.20 -9.08
N ARG A 66 -7.80 -2.17 -7.82
CA ARG A 66 -8.84 -1.29 -7.29
C ARG A 66 -8.61 -1.03 -5.81
N MET A 67 -8.96 0.16 -5.36
CA MET A 67 -8.99 0.51 -3.94
C MET A 67 -10.36 1.12 -3.60
N TYR A 68 -10.86 0.82 -2.41
CA TYR A 68 -12.07 1.41 -1.85
C TYR A 68 -11.76 1.91 -0.45
N SER A 69 -11.83 3.24 -0.28
CA SER A 69 -11.79 3.86 1.03
C SER A 69 -13.21 4.14 1.50
N ARG A 70 -13.59 3.59 2.66
CA ARG A 70 -14.79 4.02 3.36
C ARG A 70 -14.38 5.05 4.42
N ASN A 71 -14.82 6.28 4.26
CA ASN A 71 -14.67 7.32 5.28
C ASN A 71 -15.60 7.02 6.46
N ALA A 72 -15.12 6.22 7.41
CA ALA A 72 -15.71 6.09 8.74
C ALA A 72 -15.06 7.12 9.68
N PRO A 73 -15.79 7.70 10.64
CA PRO A 73 -15.31 8.78 11.50
C PRO A 73 -14.17 8.41 12.46
N THR A 74 -13.84 7.12 12.60
CA THR A 74 -12.86 6.64 13.59
C THR A 74 -11.61 6.04 12.96
N ILE A 75 -11.73 5.18 11.94
CA ILE A 75 -10.60 4.50 11.30
C ILE A 75 -10.88 4.38 9.79
N PRO A 76 -9.99 4.87 8.91
CA PRO A 76 -10.14 4.68 7.47
C PRO A 76 -10.00 3.18 7.13
N ARG A 77 -11.12 2.54 6.75
CA ARG A 77 -11.07 1.17 6.22
C ARG A 77 -10.78 1.23 4.73
N ILE A 78 -9.60 0.75 4.35
CA ILE A 78 -9.18 0.66 2.96
C ILE A 78 -9.30 -0.81 2.53
N SER A 79 -9.99 -1.08 1.44
CA SER A 79 -10.03 -2.42 0.84
C SER A 79 -9.40 -2.35 -0.54
N SER A 80 -8.52 -3.30 -0.87
CA SER A 80 -7.95 -3.44 -2.22
C SER A 80 -8.26 -4.81 -2.80
N GLY A 81 -8.58 -4.82 -4.08
CA GLY A 81 -8.73 -6.05 -4.85
C GLY A 81 -7.46 -6.32 -5.64
N SER A 82 -7.05 -7.58 -5.73
CA SER A 82 -6.01 -8.05 -6.66
C SER A 82 -6.60 -9.08 -7.62
N THR A 83 -5.97 -9.28 -8.78
CA THR A 83 -6.42 -10.25 -9.80
C THR A 83 -6.55 -11.67 -9.26
N ASN A 84 -5.82 -12.00 -8.20
CA ASN A 84 -5.80 -13.32 -7.58
C ASN A 84 -6.08 -13.21 -6.06
N LYS A 85 -7.37 -13.36 -5.69
CA LYS A 85 -7.98 -13.30 -4.34
C LYS A 85 -8.13 -11.89 -3.73
N ASP A 86 -9.34 -11.63 -3.23
CA ASP A 86 -9.71 -10.44 -2.47
C ASP A 86 -9.05 -10.45 -1.08
N LYS A 87 -8.21 -9.46 -0.78
CA LYS A 87 -7.66 -9.26 0.56
C LYS A 87 -7.93 -7.82 0.99
N ALA A 88 -8.77 -7.64 1.99
CA ALA A 88 -9.00 -6.32 2.58
C ALA A 88 -7.76 -5.88 3.36
N ILE A 89 -7.35 -4.61 3.22
CA ILE A 89 -6.33 -4.01 4.08
C ILE A 89 -7.01 -3.75 5.42
N THR A 90 -6.94 -4.72 6.32
CA THR A 90 -7.38 -4.53 7.70
C THR A 90 -6.16 -4.06 8.47
N GLU A 91 -6.21 -2.85 9.01
CA GLU A 91 -5.26 -2.41 10.02
C GLU A 91 -5.36 -3.40 11.17
N HIS A 92 -4.35 -4.27 11.31
CA HIS A 92 -4.16 -5.05 12.52
C HIS A 92 -3.37 -4.16 13.48
N GLU A 93 -4.05 -3.78 14.55
CA GLU A 93 -3.48 -3.21 15.77
C GLU A 93 -2.41 -4.14 16.35
#